data_AF-A0A2V8DWP0-F1
#
_entry.id   AF-A0A2V8DWP0-F1
#
_cell.length_a   1.000
_cell.length_b   1.000
_cell.length_c   1.000
_cell.angle_alpha   90.00
_cell.angle_beta   90.00
_cell.angle_gamma   90.00
#
_symmetry.space_group_name_H-M   'P 1'
#
loop_
_entity.id
_entity.type
_entity.pdbx_description
1 polymer ?
#
loop_
_entity_poly.entity_id
_entity_poly.type
_entity_poly.pdbx_seq_one_letter_code
_entity_poly.pdbx_strand_id
1 'polypeptide(L)'
;MAWMSACDPGRADRSVDTPPPRAVDSTATYQAEVEEGLGAAVAILIDTSGSMRDKAPGDARPKSVVAHEALEAMLDATDAFVAKRPNFPIKIGLYTFSSSVRTLRSIQPYDRKAIRAALATLPQPGGGTAIGDAMREARPDLYRAGVFRKYLLVVTDGDNTNGLPPDEVAREIFRKSEGAVQVYFVAFDTSPQKFAFLKEVGGDVIGAGTGAELRQALDGIYQGKILAEAPGAGEREPVKP
;
A
#
# COMPACT_ATOMS: atom_id res chain seq x y z
N MET A 1 -62.09 -49.93 -27.65
CA MET A 1 -61.24 -49.57 -28.81
C MET A 1 -59.80 -49.62 -28.35
N ALA A 2 -58.95 -50.25 -29.14
CA ALA A 2 -57.60 -50.61 -28.79
C ALA A 2 -56.57 -49.63 -29.42
N TRP A 3 -55.30 -49.82 -29.02
CA TRP A 3 -54.00 -49.40 -29.61
C TRP A 3 -53.23 -48.36 -28.76
N MET A 4 -52.17 -48.78 -28.04
CA MET A 4 -50.70 -48.74 -28.35
C MET A 4 -50.10 -47.34 -28.09
N SER A 5 -48.93 -47.08 -27.51
CA SER A 5 -47.68 -47.80 -27.17
C SER A 5 -46.91 -46.91 -26.16
N ALA A 6 -46.31 -47.40 -25.07
CA ALA A 6 -44.91 -47.82 -24.89
C ALA A 6 -43.86 -46.71 -24.53
N CYS A 7 -43.03 -47.04 -23.51
CA CYS A 7 -41.69 -46.52 -23.12
C CYS A 7 -41.64 -45.08 -22.51
N ASP A 8 -40.84 -44.72 -21.49
CA ASP A 8 -39.63 -45.25 -20.83
C ASP A 8 -39.43 -44.51 -19.46
N PRO A 9 -38.67 -45.01 -18.46
CA PRO A 9 -38.58 -44.38 -17.13
C PRO A 9 -37.48 -43.31 -17.08
N GLY A 10 -37.90 -42.05 -16.89
CA GLY A 10 -37.01 -40.91 -16.77
C GLY A 10 -36.48 -40.71 -15.34
N ARG A 11 -35.16 -40.93 -15.20
CA ARG A 11 -34.21 -40.06 -14.50
C ARG A 11 -34.09 -40.20 -12.96
N ALA A 12 -33.03 -40.90 -12.57
CA ALA A 12 -32.40 -40.83 -11.26
C ALA A 12 -31.97 -39.39 -10.94
N ASP A 13 -32.39 -38.91 -9.77
CA ASP A 13 -31.99 -37.66 -9.16
C ASP A 13 -30.55 -37.81 -8.64
N ARG A 14 -29.59 -37.23 -9.37
CA ARG A 14 -28.20 -37.09 -8.91
C ARG A 14 -28.10 -35.76 -8.18
N SER A 15 -28.19 -35.81 -6.85
CA SER A 15 -27.71 -34.77 -5.96
C SER A 15 -26.24 -34.48 -6.27
N VAL A 16 -25.97 -33.33 -6.88
CA VAL A 16 -24.60 -32.82 -7.10
C VAL A 16 -24.10 -32.33 -5.76
N ASP A 17 -23.32 -33.18 -5.10
CA ASP A 17 -22.56 -32.85 -3.90
C ASP A 17 -21.55 -31.76 -4.28
N THR A 18 -21.87 -30.50 -3.95
CA THR A 18 -20.99 -29.37 -4.21
C THR A 18 -20.00 -29.31 -3.06
N PRO A 19 -18.68 -29.49 -3.29
CA PRO A 19 -17.71 -29.39 -2.21
C PRO A 19 -17.75 -27.97 -1.64
N PRO A 20 -17.68 -27.79 -0.31
CA PRO A 20 -17.58 -26.47 0.27
C PRO A 20 -16.36 -25.73 -0.28
N PRO A 21 -16.40 -24.39 -0.39
CA PRO A 21 -15.26 -23.61 -0.87
C PRO A 21 -14.05 -23.92 0.02
N ARG A 22 -12.96 -24.38 -0.60
CA ARG A 22 -11.69 -24.63 0.07
C ARG A 22 -11.28 -23.37 0.81
N ALA A 23 -11.16 -23.48 2.14
CA ALA A 23 -10.43 -22.50 2.93
C ALA A 23 -9.04 -22.37 2.30
N VAL A 24 -8.72 -21.18 1.82
CA VAL A 24 -7.42 -20.87 1.24
C VAL A 24 -6.43 -20.93 2.39
N ASP A 25 -5.63 -21.99 2.42
CA ASP A 25 -4.60 -22.21 3.42
C ASP A 25 -3.61 -21.04 3.39
N SER A 26 -3.57 -20.28 4.49
CA SER A 26 -2.84 -19.02 4.63
C SER A 26 -1.34 -19.20 4.88
N THR A 27 -0.80 -20.37 4.54
CA THR A 27 0.61 -20.77 4.69
C THR A 27 1.45 -20.54 3.43
N ALA A 28 0.83 -20.14 2.31
CA ALA A 28 1.55 -19.88 1.07
C ALA A 28 2.56 -18.73 1.24
N THR A 29 3.84 -19.07 1.21
CA THR A 29 4.97 -18.16 1.06
C THR A 29 4.83 -17.40 -0.26
N TYR A 30 5.30 -16.15 -0.30
CA TYR A 30 5.24 -15.31 -1.48
C TYR A 30 5.84 -16.01 -2.70
N GLN A 31 5.02 -16.12 -3.73
CA GLN A 31 5.49 -16.26 -5.10
C GLN A 31 5.03 -15.01 -5.82
N ALA A 32 5.96 -14.33 -6.50
CA ALA A 32 5.59 -13.25 -7.39
C ALA A 32 4.50 -13.78 -8.34
N GLU A 33 3.31 -13.17 -8.34
CA GLU A 33 2.19 -13.64 -9.16
C GLU A 33 2.51 -13.50 -10.67
N VAL A 34 3.55 -12.75 -11.01
CA VAL A 34 4.07 -12.50 -12.37
C VAL A 34 5.61 -12.43 -12.36
N GLU A 35 6.26 -12.68 -13.51
CA GLU A 35 7.70 -12.44 -13.69
C GLU A 35 8.03 -10.97 -13.37
N GLU A 36 8.95 -10.75 -12.43
CA GLU A 36 9.23 -9.41 -11.92
C GLU A 36 10.21 -8.67 -12.84
N GLY A 37 9.76 -7.52 -13.34
CA GLY A 37 10.63 -6.61 -14.06
C GLY A 37 11.42 -5.69 -13.14
N LEU A 38 12.44 -5.05 -13.69
CA LEU A 38 13.07 -3.87 -13.10
C LEU A 38 12.01 -2.78 -12.86
N GLY A 39 12.00 -2.17 -11.67
CA GLY A 39 11.11 -1.06 -11.33
C GLY A 39 10.82 -0.99 -9.83
N ALA A 40 9.98 -0.03 -9.44
CA ALA A 40 9.50 0.12 -8.08
C ALA A 40 7.98 0.33 -8.04
N ALA A 41 7.34 -0.28 -7.05
CA ALA A 41 5.94 -0.08 -6.70
C ALA A 41 5.83 0.51 -5.31
N VAL A 42 5.04 1.57 -5.17
CA VAL A 42 4.83 2.27 -3.90
C VAL A 42 3.34 2.33 -3.61
N ALA A 43 2.90 1.73 -2.50
CA ALA A 43 1.60 2.00 -1.92
C ALA A 43 1.75 3.15 -0.92
N ILE A 44 1.05 4.26 -1.12
CA ILE A 44 1.02 5.39 -0.20
C ILE A 44 -0.30 5.34 0.55
N LEU A 45 -0.23 5.25 1.88
CA LEU A 45 -1.37 5.15 2.78
C LEU A 45 -1.43 6.42 3.62
N ILE A 46 -2.53 7.14 3.46
CA ILE A 46 -2.70 8.50 3.98
C ILE A 46 -3.74 8.46 5.09
N ASP A 47 -3.32 8.83 6.28
CA ASP A 47 -4.21 8.99 7.42
C ASP A 47 -5.17 10.16 7.20
N THR A 48 -6.46 9.88 7.36
CA THR A 48 -7.58 10.83 7.28
C THR A 48 -8.46 10.71 8.53
N SER A 49 -7.88 10.28 9.64
CA SER A 49 -8.53 10.20 10.96
C SER A 49 -8.91 11.58 11.51
N GLY A 50 -9.72 11.60 12.57
CA GLY A 50 -10.22 12.84 13.16
C GLY A 50 -9.14 13.81 13.65
N SER A 51 -8.02 13.28 14.18
CA SER A 51 -6.89 14.09 14.68
C SER A 51 -6.21 14.90 13.57
N MET A 52 -6.30 14.46 12.32
CA MET A 52 -5.78 15.20 11.18
C MET A 52 -6.52 16.53 10.91
N ARG A 53 -7.63 16.82 11.61
CA ARG A 53 -8.29 18.14 11.61
C ARG A 53 -7.59 19.16 12.49
N ASP A 54 -6.79 18.70 13.45
CA ASP A 54 -6.08 19.56 14.38
C ASP A 54 -5.02 20.37 13.63
N LYS A 55 -4.61 21.49 14.23
CA LYS A 55 -3.57 22.34 13.64
C LYS A 55 -2.26 21.57 13.59
N ALA A 56 -1.56 21.68 12.47
CA ALA A 56 -0.19 21.19 12.39
C ALA A 56 0.72 22.01 13.33
N PRO A 57 1.72 21.39 13.97
CA PRO A 57 2.59 22.15 14.86
C PRO A 57 3.34 23.24 14.09
N GLY A 58 3.27 24.47 14.60
CA GLY A 58 3.85 25.64 13.94
C GLY A 58 3.08 26.17 12.73
N ASP A 59 1.90 25.64 12.40
CA ASP A 59 1.06 26.09 11.30
C ASP A 59 -0.39 26.36 11.78
N ALA A 60 -1.06 27.35 11.22
CA ALA A 60 -2.44 27.66 11.55
C ALA A 60 -3.44 26.70 10.87
N ARG A 61 -2.99 26.01 9.82
CA ARG A 61 -3.80 25.11 8.99
C ARG A 61 -3.86 23.70 9.60
N PRO A 62 -4.88 22.91 9.25
CA PRO A 62 -4.99 21.52 9.68
C PRO A 62 -3.82 20.64 9.22
N LYS A 63 -3.48 19.61 10.00
CA LYS A 63 -2.49 18.59 9.64
C LYS A 63 -2.75 17.96 8.29
N SER A 64 -4.01 17.68 7.95
CA SER A 64 -4.40 17.13 6.65
C SER A 64 -4.01 18.02 5.47
N VAL A 65 -4.11 19.34 5.61
CA VAL A 65 -3.71 20.30 4.57
C VAL A 65 -2.20 20.29 4.40
N VAL A 66 -1.46 20.33 5.51
CA VAL A 66 0.01 20.30 5.50
C VAL A 66 0.55 18.98 4.93
N ALA A 67 -0.08 17.86 5.29
CA ALA A 67 0.27 16.54 4.76
C ALA A 67 -0.02 16.42 3.26
N HIS A 68 -1.14 16.96 2.80
CA HIS A 68 -1.47 17.00 1.37
C HIS A 68 -0.41 17.78 0.56
N GLU A 69 -0.01 18.96 1.02
CA GLU A 69 1.04 19.76 0.36
C GLU A 69 2.40 19.04 0.34
N ALA A 70 2.76 18.37 1.43
CA ALA A 70 4.01 17.60 1.51
C ALA A 70 4.00 16.40 0.55
N LEU A 71 2.87 15.71 0.41
CA LEU A 71 2.67 14.62 -0.55
C LEU A 71 2.75 15.12 -2.00
N GLU A 72 2.13 16.27 -2.32
CA GLU A 72 2.25 16.88 -3.64
C GLU A 72 3.71 17.25 -3.98
N ALA A 73 4.45 17.80 -3.02
CA ALA A 73 5.87 18.13 -3.21
C ALA A 73 6.74 16.88 -3.44
N MET A 74 6.51 15.80 -2.69
CA MET A 74 7.19 14.51 -2.90
C MET A 74 6.92 13.95 -4.30
N LEU A 75 5.69 14.10 -4.81
CA LEU A 75 5.33 13.64 -6.15
C LEU A 75 6.01 14.46 -7.26
N ASP A 76 6.21 15.76 -7.05
CA ASP A 76 6.97 16.59 -7.99
C ASP A 76 8.43 16.12 -8.11
N ALA A 77 9.01 15.56 -7.05
CA ALA A 77 10.33 14.92 -7.11
C ALA A 77 10.31 13.61 -7.92
N THR A 78 9.17 12.92 -7.99
CA THR A 78 8.99 11.72 -8.83
C THR A 78 9.11 12.05 -10.30
N ASP A 79 8.55 13.18 -10.75
CA ASP A 79 8.65 13.61 -12.15
C ASP A 79 10.11 13.81 -12.57
N ALA A 80 10.89 14.49 -11.73
CA ALA A 80 12.30 14.71 -11.97
C ALA A 80 13.09 13.38 -12.06
N PHE A 81 12.70 12.37 -11.27
CA PHE A 81 13.31 11.06 -11.35
C PHE A 81 12.93 10.31 -12.63
N VAL A 82 11.64 10.22 -12.95
CA VAL A 82 11.14 9.53 -14.15
C VAL A 82 11.75 10.15 -15.41
N ALA A 83 11.90 11.48 -15.46
CA ALA A 83 12.57 12.17 -16.56
C ALA A 83 14.05 11.77 -16.70
N LYS A 84 14.75 11.53 -15.58
CA LYS A 84 16.17 11.10 -15.58
C LYS A 84 16.33 9.60 -15.84
N ARG A 85 15.32 8.78 -15.56
CA ARG A 85 15.35 7.31 -15.64
C ARG A 85 14.09 6.76 -16.33
N PRO A 86 13.87 7.06 -17.62
CA PRO A 86 12.63 6.66 -18.31
C PRO A 86 12.45 5.14 -18.44
N ASN A 87 13.54 4.37 -18.34
CA ASN A 87 13.53 2.90 -18.41
C ASN A 87 13.37 2.23 -17.04
N PHE A 88 13.13 3.00 -15.96
CA PHE A 88 12.86 2.46 -14.63
C PHE A 88 11.38 2.72 -14.28
N PRO A 89 10.48 1.74 -14.46
CA PRO A 89 9.07 1.89 -14.18
C PRO A 89 8.82 2.22 -12.70
N ILE A 90 8.09 3.30 -12.45
CA ILE A 90 7.53 3.62 -11.14
C ILE A 90 6.02 3.36 -11.20
N LYS A 91 5.51 2.60 -10.25
CA LYS A 91 4.08 2.35 -10.06
C LYS A 91 3.65 2.88 -8.69
N ILE A 92 2.52 3.58 -8.63
CA ILE A 92 2.03 4.20 -7.39
C ILE A 92 0.55 3.86 -7.19
N GLY A 93 0.21 3.43 -5.99
CA GLY A 93 -1.16 3.34 -5.49
C GLY A 93 -1.39 4.32 -4.34
N LEU A 94 -2.62 4.83 -4.24
CA LEU A 94 -3.04 5.77 -3.20
C LEU A 94 -4.21 5.20 -2.42
N TYR A 95 -4.03 5.12 -1.11
CA TYR A 95 -5.01 4.62 -0.16
C TYR A 95 -5.19 5.65 0.94
N THR A 96 -6.41 5.75 1.44
CA THR A 96 -6.73 6.55 2.61
C THR A 96 -7.28 5.65 3.69
N PHE A 97 -7.06 6.01 4.94
CA PHE A 97 -7.65 5.28 6.05
C PHE A 97 -8.11 6.24 7.15
N SER A 98 -9.18 5.82 7.81
CA SER A 98 -9.60 6.32 9.11
C SER A 98 -10.14 5.14 9.92
N SER A 99 -11.42 5.09 10.27
CA SER A 99 -12.04 3.86 10.81
C SER A 99 -12.21 2.76 9.76
N SER A 100 -12.09 3.09 8.48
CA SER A 100 -12.10 2.16 7.35
C SER A 100 -11.10 2.58 6.29
N VAL A 101 -10.74 1.67 5.40
CA VAL A 101 -9.82 1.94 4.29
C VAL A 101 -10.61 2.27 3.03
N ARG A 102 -10.10 3.22 2.24
CA ARG A 102 -10.59 3.54 0.90
C ARG A 102 -9.43 3.61 -0.08
N THR A 103 -9.49 2.77 -1.11
CA THR A 103 -8.58 2.81 -2.25
C THR A 103 -9.00 3.95 -3.17
N LEU A 104 -8.16 4.98 -3.31
CA LEU A 104 -8.38 6.06 -4.26
C LEU A 104 -7.86 5.71 -5.65
N ARG A 105 -6.73 4.99 -5.68
CA ARG A 105 -6.11 4.47 -6.90
C ARG A 105 -5.34 3.21 -6.56
N SER A 106 -5.63 2.10 -7.24
CA SER A 106 -4.81 0.89 -7.16
C SER A 106 -3.40 1.14 -7.69
N ILE A 107 -2.47 0.21 -7.43
CA ILE A 107 -1.10 0.37 -7.93
C ILE A 107 -1.07 0.31 -9.47
N GLN A 108 -0.71 1.43 -10.08
CA GLN A 108 -0.68 1.63 -11.53
C GLN A 108 0.56 2.42 -11.92
N PRO A 109 1.04 2.36 -13.18
CA PRO A 109 2.14 3.19 -13.66
C PRO A 109 1.97 4.66 -13.25
N TYR A 110 3.08 5.31 -12.91
CA TYR A 110 3.11 6.69 -12.48
C TYR A 110 2.49 7.59 -13.55
N ASP A 111 1.43 8.30 -13.17
CA ASP A 111 0.76 9.32 -13.96
C ASP A 111 0.49 10.50 -13.03
N ARG A 112 1.27 11.58 -13.20
CA ARG A 112 1.20 12.78 -12.37
C ARG A 112 -0.23 13.34 -12.31
N LYS A 113 -0.93 13.38 -13.45
CA LYS A 113 -2.28 13.96 -13.53
C LYS A 113 -3.28 13.09 -12.78
N ALA A 114 -3.23 11.77 -12.97
CA ALA A 114 -4.11 10.85 -12.28
C ALA A 114 -3.89 10.85 -10.75
N ILE A 115 -2.63 10.92 -10.31
CA ILE A 115 -2.29 10.95 -8.89
C ILE A 115 -2.73 12.26 -8.24
N ARG A 116 -2.48 13.41 -8.86
CA ARG A 116 -2.97 14.71 -8.36
C ARG A 116 -4.50 14.76 -8.32
N ALA A 117 -5.18 14.20 -9.33
CA ALA A 117 -6.63 14.10 -9.32
C ALA A 117 -7.13 13.23 -8.16
N ALA A 118 -6.47 12.11 -7.86
CA ALA A 118 -6.82 11.26 -6.73
C ALA A 118 -6.58 11.95 -5.38
N LEU A 119 -5.44 12.65 -5.20
CA LEU A 119 -5.16 13.45 -3.98
C LEU A 119 -6.19 14.57 -3.76
N ALA A 120 -6.67 15.21 -4.82
CA ALA A 120 -7.75 16.20 -4.72
C ALA A 120 -9.09 15.61 -4.22
N THR A 121 -9.25 14.28 -4.22
CA THR A 121 -10.44 13.57 -3.71
C THR A 121 -10.28 12.99 -2.32
N LEU A 122 -9.20 13.36 -1.59
CA LEU A 122 -9.02 12.97 -0.20
C LEU A 122 -10.28 13.30 0.61
N PRO A 123 -10.80 12.34 1.39
CA PRO A 123 -11.94 12.59 2.26
C PRO A 123 -11.58 13.61 3.33
N GLN A 124 -12.60 14.32 3.82
CA GLN A 124 -12.42 15.18 5.00
C GLN A 124 -12.02 14.32 6.21
N PRO A 125 -11.10 14.79 7.07
CA PRO A 125 -10.64 13.94 8.15
C PRO A 125 -11.73 13.68 9.20
N GLY A 126 -11.77 12.46 9.72
CA GLY A 126 -12.79 12.01 10.66
C GLY A 126 -12.66 10.52 11.00
N GLY A 127 -13.35 10.08 12.06
CA GLY A 127 -13.24 8.71 12.54
C GLY A 127 -11.95 8.43 13.30
N GLY A 128 -11.66 7.15 13.53
CA GLY A 128 -10.42 6.66 14.14
C GLY A 128 -9.34 6.35 13.11
N THR A 129 -8.45 5.41 13.43
CA THR A 129 -7.16 5.24 12.74
C THR A 129 -6.88 3.74 12.57
N ALA A 130 -7.11 3.20 11.36
CA ALA A 130 -6.99 1.78 11.02
C ALA A 130 -5.74 1.50 10.16
N ILE A 131 -4.55 1.70 10.74
CA ILE A 131 -3.26 1.54 10.06
C ILE A 131 -3.07 0.11 9.58
N GLY A 132 -3.27 -0.88 10.45
CA GLY A 132 -3.05 -2.29 10.10
C GLY A 132 -3.98 -2.78 8.99
N ASP A 133 -5.24 -2.35 9.00
CA ASP A 133 -6.18 -2.66 7.91
C ASP A 133 -5.77 -2.00 6.60
N ALA A 134 -5.29 -0.75 6.65
CA ALA A 134 -4.80 -0.05 5.46
C ALA A 134 -3.61 -0.80 4.83
N MET A 135 -2.66 -1.25 5.65
CA MET A 135 -1.52 -2.05 5.20
C MET A 135 -1.95 -3.37 4.55
N ARG A 136 -2.93 -4.05 5.17
CA ARG A 136 -3.48 -5.31 4.66
C ARG A 136 -4.22 -5.13 3.33
N GLU A 137 -4.95 -4.03 3.17
CA GLU A 137 -5.71 -3.70 1.94
C GLU A 137 -4.76 -3.41 0.77
N ALA A 138 -3.67 -2.67 1.00
CA ALA A 138 -2.73 -2.29 -0.07
C ALA A 138 -1.78 -3.44 -0.49
N ARG A 139 -1.56 -4.43 0.38
CA ARG A 139 -0.59 -5.52 0.17
C ARG A 139 -0.83 -6.33 -1.12
N PRO A 140 -2.04 -6.81 -1.46
CA PRO A 140 -2.27 -7.60 -2.67
C PRO A 140 -1.89 -6.84 -3.95
N ASP A 141 -2.13 -5.53 -3.99
CA ASP A 141 -1.73 -4.68 -5.13
C ASP A 141 -0.20 -4.61 -5.28
N LEU A 142 0.54 -4.56 -4.16
CA LEU A 142 2.01 -4.60 -4.19
C LEU A 142 2.52 -5.93 -4.76
N TYR A 143 1.90 -7.05 -4.38
CA TYR A 143 2.30 -8.38 -4.86
C TYR A 143 2.03 -8.55 -6.36
N ARG A 144 1.00 -7.88 -6.89
CA ARG A 144 0.64 -7.89 -8.32
C ARG A 144 1.36 -6.84 -9.15
N ALA A 145 2.19 -6.01 -8.53
CA ALA A 145 2.79 -4.88 -9.22
C ALA A 145 3.79 -5.29 -10.31
N GLY A 146 4.28 -6.54 -10.32
CA GLY A 146 5.18 -7.08 -11.34
C GLY A 146 6.52 -6.33 -11.47
N VAL A 147 6.97 -5.75 -10.36
CA VAL A 147 8.26 -5.08 -10.22
C VAL A 147 8.92 -5.55 -8.95
N PHE A 148 10.24 -5.70 -8.98
CA PHE A 148 10.97 -6.31 -7.87
C PHE A 148 10.92 -5.48 -6.59
N ARG A 149 11.01 -4.16 -6.66
CA ARG A 149 10.99 -3.30 -5.46
C ARG A 149 9.59 -2.90 -5.06
N LYS A 150 9.24 -3.15 -3.80
CA LYS A 150 7.91 -2.91 -3.27
C LYS A 150 8.02 -2.16 -1.95
N TYR A 151 7.31 -1.05 -1.88
CA TYR A 151 7.35 -0.14 -0.74
C TYR A 151 5.94 0.15 -0.26
N LEU A 152 5.76 0.10 1.05
CA LEU A 152 4.55 0.52 1.73
C LEU A 152 4.89 1.76 2.56
N LEU A 153 4.35 2.92 2.18
CA LEU A 153 4.60 4.21 2.83
C LEU A 153 3.34 4.64 3.59
N VAL A 154 3.39 4.64 4.92
CA VAL A 154 2.30 5.12 5.78
C VAL A 154 2.62 6.53 6.27
N VAL A 155 1.65 7.44 6.15
CA VAL A 155 1.72 8.79 6.73
C VAL A 155 0.58 8.92 7.74
N THR A 156 0.89 9.09 9.02
CA THR A 156 -0.09 9.13 10.12
C THR A 156 0.30 10.09 11.23
N ASP A 157 -0.71 10.66 11.92
CA ASP A 157 -0.52 11.51 13.09
C ASP A 157 -0.89 10.86 14.43
N GLY A 158 -1.22 9.58 14.41
CA GLY A 158 -1.86 8.93 15.55
C GLY A 158 -1.52 7.47 15.73
N ASP A 159 -2.11 6.90 16.78
CA ASP A 159 -2.03 5.47 17.09
C ASP A 159 -3.11 4.70 16.34
N ASN A 160 -2.87 3.41 16.11
CA ASN A 160 -3.90 2.52 15.62
C ASN A 160 -5.03 2.38 16.66
N THR A 161 -6.24 2.81 16.32
CA THR A 161 -7.43 2.77 17.19
C THR A 161 -8.55 1.89 16.64
N ASN A 162 -8.42 1.44 15.39
CA ASN A 162 -9.37 0.54 14.74
C ASN A 162 -8.61 -0.57 13.98
N GLY A 163 -9.30 -1.68 13.72
CA GLY A 163 -8.77 -2.73 12.87
C GLY A 163 -7.62 -3.52 13.48
N LEU A 164 -6.85 -4.20 12.62
CA LEU A 164 -5.73 -5.03 13.03
C LEU A 164 -4.56 -4.22 13.61
N PRO A 165 -3.79 -4.78 14.56
CA PRO A 165 -2.55 -4.18 15.03
C PRO A 165 -1.52 -4.05 13.89
N PRO A 166 -0.90 -2.87 13.70
CA PRO A 166 0.03 -2.66 12.59
C PRO A 166 1.32 -3.46 12.72
N ASP A 167 1.75 -3.83 13.93
CA ASP A 167 2.92 -4.67 14.17
C ASP A 167 2.69 -6.12 13.72
N GLU A 168 1.51 -6.69 14.01
CA GLU A 168 1.11 -8.01 13.52
C GLU A 168 1.07 -8.05 12.00
N VAL A 169 0.45 -7.03 11.38
CA VAL A 169 0.34 -6.94 9.91
C VAL A 169 1.71 -6.72 9.26
N ALA A 170 2.58 -5.90 9.85
CA ALA A 170 3.94 -5.68 9.34
C ALA A 170 4.77 -6.97 9.38
N ARG A 171 4.71 -7.74 10.48
CA ARG A 171 5.34 -9.06 10.58
C ARG A 171 4.77 -10.05 9.58
N GLU A 172 3.45 -10.03 9.35
CA GLU A 172 2.82 -10.87 8.34
C GLU A 172 3.30 -10.51 6.93
N ILE A 173 3.34 -9.23 6.57
CA ILE A 173 3.85 -8.75 5.28
C ILE A 173 5.30 -9.18 5.08
N PHE A 174 6.15 -8.98 6.08
CA PHE A 174 7.56 -9.36 6.01
C PHE A 174 7.74 -10.86 5.83
N ARG A 175 7.10 -11.68 6.66
CA ARG A 175 7.17 -13.16 6.54
C ARG A 175 6.64 -13.63 5.20
N LYS A 176 5.46 -13.15 4.79
CA LYS A 176 4.85 -13.58 3.54
C LYS A 176 5.72 -13.22 2.36
N SER A 177 6.20 -11.98 2.29
CA SER A 177 7.06 -11.49 1.19
C SER A 177 8.52 -11.92 1.26
N GLU A 178 8.93 -12.70 2.28
CA GLU A 178 10.33 -13.03 2.54
C GLU A 178 11.23 -11.77 2.61
N GLY A 179 10.70 -10.67 3.11
CA GLY A 179 11.39 -9.37 3.19
C GLY A 179 11.42 -8.55 1.90
N ALA A 180 10.74 -8.97 0.83
CA ALA A 180 10.70 -8.23 -0.44
C ALA A 180 9.88 -6.93 -0.38
N VAL A 181 8.98 -6.76 0.61
CA VAL A 181 8.26 -5.50 0.86
C VAL A 181 8.91 -4.73 1.99
N GLN A 182 9.43 -3.54 1.69
CA GLN A 182 9.92 -2.61 2.70
C GLN A 182 8.78 -1.70 3.19
N VAL A 183 8.69 -1.50 4.51
CA VAL A 183 7.64 -0.70 5.14
C VAL A 183 8.25 0.54 5.77
N TYR A 184 7.73 1.72 5.38
CA TYR A 184 8.18 3.01 5.87
C TYR A 184 7.01 3.76 6.49
N PHE A 185 7.24 4.33 7.68
CA PHE A 185 6.28 5.18 8.36
C PHE A 185 6.82 6.61 8.45
N VAL A 186 5.94 7.58 8.21
CA VAL A 186 6.16 8.98 8.58
C VAL A 186 5.17 9.33 9.68
N ALA A 187 5.71 9.51 10.88
CA ALA A 187 4.98 9.85 12.10
C ALA A 187 4.90 11.37 12.22
N PHE A 188 3.78 11.95 11.79
CA PHE A 188 3.57 13.40 11.77
C PHE A 188 2.90 13.90 13.05
N ASP A 189 3.56 14.76 13.82
CA ASP A 189 3.07 15.21 15.13
C ASP A 189 2.73 14.05 16.09
N THR A 190 3.50 12.96 15.99
CA THR A 190 3.42 11.82 16.90
C THR A 190 4.79 11.18 17.08
N SER A 191 4.95 10.45 18.17
CA SER A 191 6.23 9.85 18.55
C SER A 191 6.58 8.66 17.64
N PRO A 192 7.73 8.67 16.93
CA PRO A 192 8.12 7.55 16.08
C PRO A 192 8.42 6.26 16.87
N GLN A 193 8.68 6.35 18.17
CA GLN A 193 8.93 5.21 19.06
C GLN A 193 7.75 4.23 19.10
N LYS A 194 6.52 4.72 18.86
CA LYS A 194 5.31 3.90 18.73
C LYS A 194 5.40 2.86 17.61
N PHE A 195 6.23 3.14 16.60
CA PHE A 195 6.43 2.29 15.43
C PHE A 195 7.81 1.62 15.42
N ALA A 196 8.49 1.54 16.58
CA ALA A 196 9.82 0.94 16.68
C ALA A 196 9.86 -0.54 16.24
N PHE A 197 8.72 -1.23 16.27
CA PHE A 197 8.57 -2.61 15.77
C PHE A 197 8.97 -2.77 14.30
N LEU A 198 8.94 -1.69 13.49
CA LEU A 198 9.31 -1.75 12.07
C LEU A 198 10.75 -2.21 11.86
N LYS A 199 11.65 -1.91 12.79
CA LYS A 199 13.06 -2.33 12.71
C LYS A 199 13.22 -3.85 12.70
N GLU A 200 12.30 -4.58 13.32
CA GLU A 200 12.33 -6.05 13.38
C GLU A 200 11.89 -6.70 12.07
N VAL A 201 11.28 -5.93 11.16
CA VAL A 201 10.71 -6.39 9.89
C VAL A 201 11.33 -5.67 8.69
N GLY A 202 12.55 -5.15 8.85
CA GLY A 202 13.29 -4.46 7.78
C GLY A 202 12.66 -3.13 7.34
N GLY A 203 11.75 -2.58 8.13
CA GLY A 203 11.15 -1.27 7.91
C GLY A 203 11.81 -0.16 8.73
N ASP A 204 11.37 1.08 8.50
CA ASP A 204 11.87 2.25 9.22
C ASP A 204 10.76 3.28 9.50
N VAL A 205 10.99 4.16 10.46
CA VAL A 205 10.08 5.24 10.83
C VAL A 205 10.83 6.55 10.95
N ILE A 206 10.29 7.60 10.34
CA ILE A 206 10.78 8.96 10.48
C ILE A 206 9.72 9.81 11.18
N GLY A 207 10.12 10.48 12.27
CA GLY A 207 9.29 11.47 12.94
C GLY A 207 9.34 12.81 12.23
N ALA A 208 8.21 13.50 12.17
CA ALA A 208 8.09 14.86 11.67
C ALA A 208 7.24 15.67 12.64
N GLY A 209 7.84 16.63 13.33
CA GLY A 209 7.15 17.53 14.25
C GLY A 209 6.53 18.74 13.56
N THR A 210 6.95 19.09 12.34
CA THR A 210 6.41 20.25 11.59
C THR A 210 6.13 19.90 10.12
N GLY A 211 5.42 20.79 9.41
CA GLY A 211 5.19 20.61 7.97
C GLY A 211 6.48 20.57 7.14
N ALA A 212 7.50 21.34 7.53
CA ALA A 212 8.81 21.32 6.86
C ALA A 212 9.53 19.99 7.10
N GLU A 213 9.49 19.47 8.32
CA GLU A 213 10.06 18.16 8.67
C GLU A 213 9.30 17.02 7.99
N LEU A 214 7.97 17.13 7.85
CA LEU A 214 7.16 16.16 7.13
C LEU A 214 7.58 16.06 5.67
N ARG A 215 7.74 17.21 5.01
CA ARG A 215 8.25 17.26 3.64
C ARG A 215 9.65 16.66 3.55
N GLN A 216 10.55 17.02 4.46
CA GLN A 216 11.91 16.46 4.47
C GLN A 216 11.92 14.94 4.70
N ALA A 217 11.05 14.42 5.57
CA ALA A 217 10.92 13.00 5.83
C ALA A 217 10.43 12.25 4.58
N LEU A 218 9.38 12.75 3.94
CA LEU A 218 8.86 12.19 2.68
C LEU A 218 9.91 12.25 1.57
N ASP A 219 10.56 13.39 1.36
CA ASP A 219 11.63 13.55 0.37
C ASP A 219 12.80 12.60 0.67
N GLY A 220 13.19 12.45 1.94
CA GLY A 220 14.27 11.56 2.36
C GLY A 220 13.99 10.08 2.13
N ILE A 221 12.79 9.60 2.47
CA ILE A 221 12.36 8.22 2.17
C ILE A 221 12.26 8.03 0.67
N TYR A 222 11.58 8.94 -0.01
CA TYR A 222 11.26 8.76 -1.41
C TYR A 222 12.52 8.85 -2.27
N GLN A 223 13.34 9.88 -2.10
CA GLN A 223 14.59 10.00 -2.87
C GLN A 223 15.68 9.05 -2.39
N GLY A 224 15.86 8.90 -1.07
CA GLY A 224 17.01 8.20 -0.49
C GLY A 224 16.83 6.70 -0.27
N LYS A 225 15.59 6.20 -0.25
CA LYS A 225 15.29 4.76 -0.10
C LYS A 225 14.60 4.22 -1.34
N ILE A 226 13.49 4.82 -1.73
CA ILE A 226 12.66 4.29 -2.83
C ILE A 226 13.34 4.50 -4.18
N LEU A 227 13.82 5.71 -4.45
CA LEU A 227 14.39 6.08 -5.74
C LEU A 227 15.92 5.88 -5.81
N ALA A 228 16.67 6.09 -4.73
CA ALA A 228 18.11 5.79 -4.67
C ALA A 228 18.41 4.30 -4.61
N GLU A 229 17.42 3.51 -4.15
CA GLU A 229 17.21 2.11 -4.50
C GLU A 229 17.68 1.86 -5.96
N ALA A 230 17.24 2.66 -6.94
CA ALA A 230 17.44 2.44 -8.39
C ALA A 230 18.91 2.15 -8.73
N PRO A 231 19.24 1.00 -9.35
CA PRO A 231 20.62 0.53 -9.40
C PRO A 231 21.56 1.61 -9.90
N GLY A 232 22.44 2.08 -9.02
CA GLY A 232 23.78 2.49 -9.45
C GLY A 232 24.45 1.22 -9.96
N ALA A 233 24.81 1.21 -11.25
CA ALA A 233 25.63 0.21 -11.93
C ALA A 233 26.18 -0.92 -11.03
N GLY A 234 25.44 -2.04 -10.89
CA GLY A 234 25.92 -3.16 -10.07
C GLY A 234 24.93 -4.27 -9.73
N GLU A 235 23.63 -3.99 -9.64
CA GLU A 235 22.64 -5.08 -9.45
C GLU A 235 22.44 -5.82 -10.77
N ARG A 236 22.85 -7.10 -10.80
CA ARG A 236 22.66 -7.99 -11.94
C ARG A 236 21.17 -8.18 -12.15
N GLU A 237 20.70 -7.91 -13.37
CA GLU A 237 19.39 -8.35 -13.84
C GLU A 237 19.14 -9.81 -13.44
N PRO A 238 17.94 -10.16 -12.96
CA PRO A 238 17.59 -11.57 -12.81
C PRO A 238 17.74 -12.24 -14.17
N VAL A 239 18.54 -13.30 -14.20
CA VAL A 239 18.78 -14.09 -15.40
C VAL A 239 17.44 -14.68 -15.82
N LYS A 240 16.94 -14.27 -16.99
CA LYS A 240 15.77 -14.91 -17.61
C LYS A 240 16.07 -16.39 -17.84
N PRO A 241 15.13 -17.30 -17.55
CA PRO A 241 15.29 -18.73 -17.81
C PRO A 241 15.47 -19.04 -19.30
#